data_AF-A0A4U9D1K9-F1
#
_entry.id   AF-A0A4U9D1K9-F1
#
_cell.length_a   1.000
_cell.length_b   1.000
_cell.length_c   1.000
_cell.angle_alpha   90.00
_cell.angle_beta   90.00
_cell.angle_gamma   90.00
#
_symmetry.space_group_name_H-M   'P 1'
#
loop_
_entity.id
_entity.type
_entity.pdbx_description
1 polymer ?
#
loop_
_entity_poly.entity_id
_entity_poly.type
_entity_poly.pdbx_seq_one_letter_code
_entity_poly.pdbx_strand_id
1 'polypeptide(L)'
;MNSGTEANETAFKLARNYTITRHSPYKTKIIAFHNAFHGRSLFTVSVGGQPKYSDGFGPKPADIIHVPFNDLHAVKAVMDDHTCAVVVEPIQGEGGVMAATPEFLKGLRELCDRHQALLVFDEVQCGMGRTGSLFAYMHYGVTPDILTSAKALGGGFPISAMLTTHDIASAFHAGPTVQPTGVIRSPAPSPVRRLI
;
A
#
# COMPACT_ATOMS: atom_id res chain seq x y z
N MET A 1 -0.75 -14.09 6.72
CA MET A 1 -1.59 -13.58 7.83
C MET A 1 -2.96 -14.27 7.73
N ASN A 2 -3.94 -13.91 8.56
CA ASN A 2 -5.22 -14.64 8.68
C ASN A 2 -6.41 -13.90 8.05
N SER A 3 -6.29 -12.61 7.74
CA SER A 3 -7.37 -11.82 7.14
C SER A 3 -6.88 -10.72 6.19
N GLY A 4 -7.76 -10.24 5.31
CA GLY A 4 -7.46 -9.09 4.44
C GLY A 4 -7.09 -7.83 5.24
N THR A 5 -7.73 -7.60 6.39
CA THR A 5 -7.35 -6.53 7.33
C THR A 5 -5.89 -6.63 7.77
N GLU A 6 -5.43 -7.83 8.15
CA GLU A 6 -4.02 -8.02 8.56
C GLU A 6 -3.05 -7.91 7.38
N ALA A 7 -3.44 -8.34 6.18
CA ALA A 7 -2.66 -8.13 4.96
C ALA A 7 -2.48 -6.66 4.64
N ASN A 8 -3.54 -5.87 4.73
CA ASN A 8 -3.50 -4.42 4.54
C ASN A 8 -2.73 -3.71 5.64
N GLU A 9 -2.88 -4.07 6.92
CA GLU A 9 -2.00 -3.59 8.00
C GLU A 9 -0.53 -3.79 7.67
N THR A 10 -0.17 -5.00 7.22
CA THR A 10 1.21 -5.34 6.86
C THR A 10 1.70 -4.51 5.68
N ALA A 11 0.88 -4.38 4.62
CA ALA A 11 1.21 -3.55 3.46
C ALA A 11 1.42 -2.07 3.83
N PHE A 12 0.50 -1.48 4.61
CA PHE A 12 0.54 -0.05 4.94
C PHE A 12 1.71 0.26 5.88
N LYS A 13 1.98 -0.63 6.84
CA LYS A 13 3.15 -0.52 7.72
C LYS A 13 4.45 -0.70 6.94
N LEU A 14 4.50 -1.62 5.99
CA LEU A 14 5.67 -1.82 5.14
C LEU A 14 5.94 -0.60 4.28
N ALA A 15 4.91 -0.03 3.63
CA ALA A 15 5.07 1.15 2.81
C ALA A 15 5.57 2.37 3.61
N ARG A 16 5.02 2.59 4.81
CA ARG A 16 5.54 3.63 5.72
C ARG A 16 6.96 3.34 6.16
N ASN A 17 7.26 2.13 6.61
CA ASN A 17 8.60 1.79 7.10
C ASN A 17 9.66 1.88 5.99
N TYR A 18 9.35 1.40 4.79
CA TYR A 18 10.25 1.48 3.62
C TYR A 18 10.59 2.93 3.31
N THR A 19 9.58 3.79 3.18
CA THR A 19 9.81 5.19 2.80
C THR A 19 10.48 6.02 3.90
N ILE A 20 10.17 5.74 5.17
CA ILE A 20 10.86 6.34 6.32
C ILE A 20 12.35 5.96 6.34
N THR A 21 12.67 4.70 6.10
CA THR A 21 14.06 4.20 6.18
C THR A 21 14.88 4.52 4.93
N ARG A 22 14.26 4.60 3.76
CA ARG A 22 14.94 4.88 2.47
C ARG A 22 14.98 6.35 2.09
N HIS A 23 14.05 7.16 2.59
CA HIS A 23 13.94 8.57 2.19
C HIS A 23 13.96 9.52 3.39
N SER A 24 12.87 9.58 4.17
CA SER A 24 12.71 10.57 5.22
C SER A 24 11.66 10.15 6.23
N PRO A 25 11.87 10.38 7.55
CA PRO A 25 10.86 10.13 8.57
C PRO A 25 9.57 10.96 8.39
N TYR A 26 9.60 11.99 7.56
CA TYR A 26 8.45 12.85 7.26
C TYR A 26 7.67 12.42 6.01
N LYS A 27 8.12 11.39 5.28
CA LYS A 27 7.42 10.85 4.12
C LYS A 27 6.34 9.87 4.59
N THR A 28 5.20 10.39 5.04
CA THR A 28 4.17 9.64 5.79
C THR A 28 2.78 9.60 5.15
N LYS A 29 2.50 10.48 4.17
CA LYS A 29 1.15 10.64 3.61
C LYS A 29 0.75 9.40 2.80
N ILE A 30 -0.41 8.85 3.14
CA ILE A 30 -1.08 7.81 2.35
C ILE A 30 -2.23 8.47 1.60
N ILE A 31 -2.24 8.33 0.28
CA ILE A 31 -3.38 8.73 -0.54
C ILE A 31 -4.29 7.52 -0.73
N ALA A 32 -5.57 7.68 -0.40
CA ALA A 32 -6.60 6.67 -0.56
C ALA A 32 -7.85 7.30 -1.19
N PHE A 33 -8.89 6.50 -1.40
CA PHE A 33 -10.04 6.91 -2.21
C PHE A 33 -11.33 6.92 -1.42
N HIS A 34 -12.22 7.86 -1.71
CA HIS A 34 -13.58 7.83 -1.20
C HIS A 34 -14.26 6.49 -1.54
N ASN A 35 -15.13 6.03 -0.66
CA ASN A 35 -15.85 4.75 -0.74
C ASN A 35 -14.99 3.48 -0.60
N ALA A 36 -13.67 3.59 -0.52
CA ALA A 36 -12.78 2.43 -0.38
C ALA A 36 -13.03 1.62 0.91
N PHE A 37 -12.73 0.33 0.86
CA PHE A 37 -12.83 -0.58 2.01
C PHE A 37 -11.60 -1.46 2.15
N HIS A 38 -10.76 -1.18 3.15
CA HIS A 38 -9.49 -1.89 3.37
C HIS A 38 -9.45 -2.73 4.65
N GLY A 39 -10.56 -2.85 5.37
CA GLY A 39 -10.63 -3.61 6.62
C GLY A 39 -11.26 -2.83 7.77
N ARG A 40 -11.11 -3.39 8.98
CA ARG A 40 -11.79 -2.90 10.21
C ARG A 40 -10.85 -2.65 11.39
N SER A 41 -9.54 -2.84 11.24
CA SER A 41 -8.60 -2.32 12.25
C SER A 41 -8.63 -0.79 12.21
N LEU A 42 -8.22 -0.13 13.31
CA LEU A 42 -8.26 1.34 13.38
C LEU A 42 -7.48 2.00 12.23
N PHE A 43 -6.35 1.44 11.81
CA PHE A 43 -5.58 1.99 10.71
C PHE A 43 -6.22 1.67 9.35
N THR A 44 -6.58 0.40 9.08
CA THR A 44 -7.17 0.02 7.79
C THR A 44 -8.52 0.68 7.52
N VAL A 45 -9.36 0.86 8.55
CA VAL A 45 -10.64 1.56 8.40
C VAL A 45 -10.46 3.06 8.19
N SER A 46 -9.36 3.65 8.71
CA SER A 46 -9.00 5.05 8.46
C SER A 46 -8.41 5.26 7.07
N VAL A 47 -7.69 4.28 6.51
CA VAL A 47 -7.28 4.29 5.09
C VAL A 47 -8.49 4.07 4.19
N GLY A 48 -9.47 3.27 4.62
CA GLY A 48 -10.78 3.17 3.97
C GLY A 48 -11.47 4.53 3.84
N GLY A 49 -12.32 4.68 2.82
CA GLY A 49 -12.89 5.96 2.39
C GLY A 49 -14.31 6.24 2.86
N GLN A 50 -14.74 5.63 3.97
CA GLN A 50 -16.11 5.72 4.47
C GLN A 50 -16.13 6.24 5.92
N PRO A 51 -16.29 7.56 6.15
CA PRO A 51 -16.22 8.17 7.48
C PRO A 51 -17.09 7.48 8.53
N LYS A 52 -18.32 7.09 8.15
CA LYS A 52 -19.28 6.33 8.97
C LYS A 52 -18.73 5.04 9.60
N TYR A 53 -17.65 4.47 9.06
CA TYR A 53 -17.00 3.28 9.59
C TYR A 53 -15.76 3.58 10.45
N SER A 54 -15.22 4.78 10.37
CA SER A 54 -14.00 5.21 11.07
C SER A 54 -14.26 6.16 12.25
N ASP A 55 -15.47 6.71 12.36
CA ASP A 55 -15.84 7.63 13.43
C ASP A 55 -16.25 6.90 14.72
N GLY A 56 -15.99 7.53 15.87
CA GLY A 56 -16.36 6.99 17.19
C GLY A 56 -15.32 6.14 17.91
N PHE A 57 -14.09 6.01 17.36
CA PHE A 57 -13.03 5.16 17.93
C PHE A 57 -11.82 5.92 18.54
N GLY A 58 -11.98 7.22 18.79
CA GLY A 58 -10.89 8.09 19.30
C GLY A 58 -9.99 8.65 18.18
N PRO A 59 -8.78 9.14 18.52
CA PRO A 59 -7.85 9.69 17.54
C PRO A 59 -7.43 8.63 16.51
N LYS A 60 -7.65 8.95 15.23
CA LYS A 60 -7.28 8.09 14.10
C LYS A 60 -5.78 8.24 13.77
N PRO A 61 -5.12 7.18 13.25
CA PRO A 61 -3.81 7.33 12.61
C PRO A 61 -3.87 8.42 11.53
N ALA A 62 -2.99 9.41 11.65
CA ALA A 62 -2.98 10.60 10.79
C ALA A 62 -2.28 10.36 9.43
N ASP A 63 -2.12 11.44 8.67
CA ASP A 63 -1.48 11.49 7.35
C ASP A 63 -2.11 10.53 6.34
N ILE A 64 -3.44 10.54 6.29
CA ILE A 64 -4.25 9.84 5.29
C ILE A 64 -5.10 10.90 4.60
N ILE A 65 -5.02 10.96 3.26
CA ILE A 65 -5.76 11.90 2.43
C ILE A 65 -6.66 11.10 1.50
N HIS A 66 -7.95 11.42 1.51
CA HIS A 66 -8.92 10.80 0.61
C HIS A 66 -9.25 11.71 -0.56
N VAL A 67 -9.24 11.17 -1.77
CA VAL A 67 -9.69 11.83 -3.00
C VAL A 67 -10.74 10.98 -3.73
N PRO A 68 -11.50 11.52 -4.70
CA PRO A 68 -12.44 10.71 -5.48
C PRO A 68 -11.73 9.59 -6.26
N PHE A 69 -12.30 8.38 -6.24
CA PHE A 69 -11.85 7.27 -7.09
C PHE A 69 -12.03 7.65 -8.58
N ASN A 70 -11.10 7.21 -9.44
CA ASN A 70 -11.01 7.61 -10.86
C ASN A 70 -10.73 9.11 -11.14
N ASP A 71 -10.47 9.94 -10.12
CA ASP A 71 -10.00 11.32 -10.31
C ASP A 71 -8.48 11.42 -10.18
N LEU A 72 -7.77 11.19 -11.29
CA LEU A 72 -6.30 11.28 -11.34
C LEU A 72 -5.79 12.71 -11.08
N HIS A 73 -6.58 13.73 -11.41
CA HIS A 73 -6.19 15.12 -11.19
C HIS A 73 -6.14 15.44 -9.69
N ALA A 74 -7.14 14.99 -8.93
CA ALA A 74 -7.16 15.12 -7.48
C ALA A 74 -5.96 14.41 -6.83
N VAL A 75 -5.60 13.21 -7.29
CA VAL A 75 -4.40 12.51 -6.81
C VAL A 75 -3.13 13.34 -7.06
N LYS A 76 -2.96 13.84 -8.30
CA LYS A 76 -1.81 14.69 -8.65
C LYS A 76 -1.72 15.95 -7.80
N ALA A 77 -2.85 16.51 -7.39
CA ALA A 77 -2.89 17.73 -6.59
C ALA A 77 -2.44 17.52 -5.13
N VAL A 78 -2.55 16.31 -4.58
CA VAL A 78 -2.24 16.01 -3.18
C VAL A 78 -0.95 15.20 -2.97
N MET A 79 -0.45 14.56 -4.03
CA MET A 79 0.83 13.84 -3.97
C MET A 79 2.01 14.81 -3.99
N ASP A 80 2.98 14.53 -3.13
CA ASP A 80 4.24 15.25 -3.07
C ASP A 80 5.37 14.35 -2.52
N ASP A 81 6.54 14.94 -2.27
CA ASP A 81 7.70 14.21 -1.81
C ASP A 81 7.55 13.66 -0.38
N HIS A 82 6.50 14.06 0.35
CA HIS A 82 6.11 13.51 1.65
C HIS A 82 5.06 12.39 1.53
N THR A 83 4.63 12.01 0.32
CA THR A 83 3.74 10.86 0.09
C THR A 83 4.50 9.55 0.15
N CYS A 84 4.08 8.63 1.02
CA CYS A 84 4.67 7.29 1.09
C CYS A 84 3.98 6.26 0.22
N ALA A 85 2.66 6.38 0.04
CA ALA A 85 1.90 5.37 -0.69
C ALA A 85 0.62 5.93 -1.31
N VAL A 86 0.19 5.27 -2.39
CA VAL A 86 -1.17 5.32 -2.89
C VAL A 86 -1.79 3.94 -2.68
N VAL A 87 -2.91 3.88 -1.97
CA VAL A 87 -3.64 2.64 -1.69
C VAL A 87 -4.93 2.63 -2.48
N VAL A 88 -5.11 1.62 -3.34
CA VAL A 88 -6.25 1.57 -4.27
C VAL A 88 -6.76 0.14 -4.43
N GLU A 89 -8.08 -0.02 -4.51
CA GLU A 89 -8.72 -1.23 -5.01
C GLU A 89 -8.81 -1.11 -6.54
N PRO A 90 -8.25 -2.03 -7.35
CA PRO A 90 -8.42 -1.99 -8.82
C PRO A 90 -9.90 -1.99 -9.27
N ILE A 91 -10.77 -2.58 -8.44
CA ILE A 91 -12.23 -2.48 -8.53
C ILE A 91 -12.74 -2.30 -7.10
N GLN A 92 -13.34 -1.14 -6.79
CA GLN A 92 -13.98 -0.91 -5.50
C GLN A 92 -15.23 -1.77 -5.37
N GLY A 93 -15.16 -2.79 -4.52
CA GLY A 93 -16.26 -3.71 -4.30
C GLY A 93 -17.41 -3.08 -3.51
N GLU A 94 -17.11 -2.75 -2.25
CA GLU A 94 -18.06 -2.14 -1.32
C GLU A 94 -18.47 -0.72 -1.74
N GLY A 95 -17.66 -0.08 -2.59
CA GLY A 95 -17.92 1.25 -3.17
C GLY A 95 -18.91 1.25 -4.34
N GLY A 96 -19.62 0.15 -4.59
CA GLY A 96 -20.63 0.04 -5.64
C GLY A 96 -20.16 -0.66 -6.91
N VAL A 97 -19.17 -1.56 -6.81
CA VAL A 97 -18.60 -2.31 -7.94
C VAL A 97 -18.08 -1.37 -9.04
N MET A 98 -17.24 -0.43 -8.63
CA MET A 98 -16.66 0.59 -9.51
C MET A 98 -15.27 0.17 -9.97
N ALA A 99 -15.11 -0.12 -11.26
CA ALA A 99 -13.81 -0.44 -11.84
C ALA A 99 -12.98 0.82 -12.06
N ALA A 100 -11.66 0.71 -11.82
CA ALA A 100 -10.74 1.76 -12.20
C ALA A 100 -10.69 1.93 -13.73
N THR A 101 -10.50 3.16 -14.22
CA THR A 101 -10.16 3.32 -15.64
C THR A 101 -8.70 2.94 -15.89
N PRO A 102 -8.34 2.45 -17.09
CA PRO A 102 -6.94 2.16 -17.44
C PRO A 102 -6.02 3.37 -17.27
N GLU A 103 -6.49 4.56 -17.68
CA GLU A 103 -5.74 5.81 -17.58
C GLU A 103 -5.49 6.19 -16.12
N PHE A 104 -6.46 5.95 -15.25
CA PHE A 104 -6.34 6.23 -13.83
C PHE A 104 -5.28 5.33 -13.18
N LEU A 105 -5.36 4.00 -13.31
CA LEU A 105 -4.35 3.11 -12.70
C LEU A 105 -2.95 3.33 -13.26
N LYS A 106 -2.82 3.53 -14.58
CA LYS A 106 -1.53 3.85 -15.18
C LYS A 106 -0.98 5.18 -14.63
N GLY A 107 -1.83 6.19 -14.50
CA GLY A 107 -1.46 7.47 -13.91
C GLY A 107 -1.03 7.35 -12.44
N LEU A 108 -1.67 6.50 -11.64
CA LEU A 108 -1.23 6.23 -10.27
C LEU A 108 0.19 5.66 -10.24
N ARG A 109 0.49 4.69 -11.11
CA ARG A 109 1.84 4.12 -11.25
C ARG A 109 2.88 5.20 -11.58
N GLU A 110 2.60 6.02 -12.60
CA GLU A 110 3.51 7.10 -13.02
C GLU A 110 3.73 8.15 -11.92
N LEU A 111 2.70 8.48 -11.13
CA LEU A 111 2.82 9.40 -10.00
C LEU A 111 3.61 8.78 -8.84
N CYS A 112 3.36 7.51 -8.51
CA CYS A 112 4.14 6.77 -7.51
C CYS A 112 5.63 6.73 -7.89
N ASP A 113 5.94 6.47 -9.16
CA ASP A 113 7.32 6.47 -9.67
C ASP A 113 7.97 7.85 -9.52
N ARG A 114 7.27 8.91 -9.92
CA ARG A 114 7.77 10.30 -9.84
C ARG A 114 8.07 10.71 -8.40
N HIS A 115 7.17 10.40 -7.48
CA HIS A 115 7.28 10.85 -6.09
C HIS A 115 7.98 9.83 -5.18
N GLN A 116 8.52 8.74 -5.72
CA GLN A 116 9.12 7.66 -4.94
C GLN A 116 8.17 7.15 -3.82
N ALA A 117 6.88 7.08 -4.14
CA ALA A 117 5.84 6.51 -3.31
C ALA A 117 5.53 5.09 -3.79
N LEU A 118 5.06 4.21 -2.89
CA LEU A 118 4.70 2.85 -3.26
C LEU A 118 3.23 2.77 -3.71
N LEU A 119 2.98 2.10 -4.83
CA LEU A 119 1.64 1.76 -5.29
C LEU A 119 1.18 0.46 -4.61
N VAL A 120 0.13 0.55 -3.80
CA VAL A 120 -0.44 -0.59 -3.07
C VAL A 120 -1.81 -0.95 -3.66
N PHE A 121 -1.91 -2.14 -4.25
CA PHE A 121 -3.20 -2.69 -4.69
C PHE A 121 -3.81 -3.56 -3.60
N ASP A 122 -5.00 -3.16 -3.16
CA ASP A 122 -5.88 -4.03 -2.39
C ASP A 122 -6.66 -4.93 -3.34
N GLU A 123 -6.17 -6.16 -3.50
CA GLU A 123 -6.79 -7.20 -4.31
C GLU A 123 -7.48 -8.25 -3.44
N VAL A 124 -7.83 -7.91 -2.19
CA VAL A 124 -8.52 -8.84 -1.30
C VAL A 124 -9.84 -9.32 -1.89
N GLN A 125 -10.59 -8.45 -2.59
CA GLN A 125 -11.86 -8.84 -3.22
C GLN A 125 -11.73 -9.17 -4.72
N CYS A 126 -10.96 -8.38 -5.49
CA CYS A 126 -10.84 -8.53 -6.94
C CYS A 126 -9.73 -9.50 -7.40
N GLY A 127 -8.88 -9.97 -6.48
CA GLY A 127 -7.83 -10.93 -6.79
C GLY A 127 -8.29 -12.39 -6.82
N MET A 128 -7.32 -13.30 -6.91
CA MET A 128 -7.50 -14.75 -6.92
C MET A 128 -8.59 -15.23 -7.90
N GLY A 129 -8.49 -14.76 -9.15
CA GLY A 129 -9.34 -15.23 -10.25
C GLY A 129 -10.68 -14.49 -10.40
N ARG A 130 -11.05 -13.58 -9.48
CA ARG A 130 -12.38 -12.94 -9.48
C ARG A 130 -12.71 -12.21 -10.79
N THR A 131 -11.72 -11.64 -11.45
CA THR A 131 -11.89 -10.85 -12.69
C THR A 131 -11.62 -11.65 -13.97
N GLY A 132 -11.38 -12.97 -13.87
CA GLY A 132 -10.96 -13.81 -14.99
C GLY A 132 -9.44 -13.82 -15.24
N SER A 133 -8.68 -12.94 -14.60
CA SER A 133 -7.23 -13.04 -14.43
C SER A 133 -6.89 -13.44 -13.00
N LEU A 134 -5.70 -14.02 -12.75
CA LEU A 134 -5.30 -14.41 -11.39
C LEU A 134 -5.37 -13.22 -10.42
N PHE A 135 -4.93 -12.05 -10.87
CA PHE A 135 -5.12 -10.77 -10.19
C PHE A 135 -5.56 -9.71 -11.19
N ALA A 136 -6.33 -8.74 -10.74
CA ALA A 136 -6.84 -7.64 -11.56
C ALA A 136 -5.71 -6.80 -12.15
N TYR A 137 -4.57 -6.62 -11.46
CA TYR A 137 -3.42 -5.91 -12.01
C TYR A 137 -2.95 -6.47 -13.37
N MET A 138 -3.10 -7.79 -13.58
CA MET A 138 -2.72 -8.44 -14.83
C MET A 138 -3.63 -8.04 -15.98
N HIS A 139 -4.91 -7.83 -15.71
CA HIS A 139 -5.88 -7.35 -16.70
C HIS A 139 -5.55 -5.93 -17.15
N TYR A 140 -5.15 -5.06 -16.21
CA TYR A 140 -4.78 -3.68 -16.51
C TYR A 140 -3.35 -3.53 -17.07
N GLY A 141 -2.48 -4.52 -16.89
CA GLY A 141 -1.06 -4.39 -17.24
C GLY A 141 -0.31 -3.36 -16.40
N VAL A 142 -0.79 -3.07 -15.18
CA VAL A 142 -0.17 -2.11 -14.25
C VAL A 142 0.30 -2.86 -13.02
N THR A 143 1.63 -2.99 -12.85
CA THR A 143 2.21 -3.72 -11.72
C THR A 143 2.33 -2.83 -10.47
N PRO A 144 1.70 -3.20 -9.34
CA PRO A 144 1.87 -2.50 -8.07
C PRO A 144 3.19 -2.87 -7.38
N ASP A 145 3.63 -2.03 -6.44
CA ASP A 145 4.79 -2.31 -5.58
C ASP A 145 4.44 -3.31 -4.48
N ILE A 146 3.22 -3.22 -3.95
CA ILE A 146 2.67 -4.12 -2.93
C ILE A 146 1.25 -4.53 -3.36
N LEU A 147 0.92 -5.81 -3.20
CA LEU A 147 -0.42 -6.34 -3.42
C LEU A 147 -0.88 -7.12 -2.19
N THR A 148 -2.14 -6.96 -1.79
CA THR A 148 -2.76 -7.78 -0.74
C THR A 148 -3.83 -8.72 -1.30
N SER A 149 -3.91 -9.92 -0.74
CA SER A 149 -4.84 -10.98 -1.16
C SER A 149 -5.38 -11.73 0.05
N ALA A 150 -6.66 -12.08 0.02
CA ALA A 150 -7.31 -12.94 1.02
C ALA A 150 -8.57 -13.56 0.37
N LYS A 151 -9.68 -13.70 1.13
CA LYS A 151 -10.99 -14.17 0.64
C LYS A 151 -10.88 -15.44 -0.22
N ALA A 152 -10.95 -15.28 -1.55
CA ALA A 152 -10.86 -16.38 -2.50
C ALA A 152 -9.55 -17.18 -2.39
N LEU A 153 -8.47 -16.58 -1.86
CA LEU A 153 -7.22 -17.28 -1.57
C LEU A 153 -7.41 -18.55 -0.73
N GLY A 154 -8.29 -18.50 0.28
CA GLY A 154 -8.55 -19.62 1.18
C GLY A 154 -9.78 -20.44 0.85
N GLY A 155 -10.58 -20.04 -0.14
CA GLY A 155 -11.85 -20.71 -0.45
C GLY A 155 -12.81 -20.84 0.74
N GLY A 156 -12.73 -19.95 1.74
CA GLY A 156 -13.47 -20.02 3.01
C GLY A 156 -12.60 -20.26 4.25
N PHE A 157 -11.34 -20.71 4.08
CA PHE A 157 -10.37 -20.79 5.17
C PHE A 157 -9.74 -19.42 5.48
N PRO A 158 -9.52 -19.05 6.75
CA PRO A 158 -8.92 -17.77 7.12
C PRO A 158 -7.43 -17.72 6.77
N ILE A 159 -7.12 -17.16 5.60
CA ILE A 159 -5.76 -16.94 5.13
C ILE A 159 -5.67 -15.68 4.28
N SER A 160 -4.53 -15.01 4.35
CA SER A 160 -4.21 -13.85 3.55
C SER A 160 -2.71 -13.73 3.29
N ALA A 161 -2.36 -13.05 2.21
CA ALA A 161 -1.00 -12.80 1.78
C ALA A 161 -0.81 -11.31 1.45
N MET A 162 0.40 -10.83 1.67
CA MET A 162 0.91 -9.59 1.12
C MET A 162 2.09 -9.97 0.22
N LEU A 163 2.10 -9.47 -1.00
CA LEU A 163 3.08 -9.75 -2.04
C LEU A 163 3.83 -8.45 -2.34
N THR A 164 5.15 -8.52 -2.48
CA THR A 164 6.00 -7.36 -2.83
C THR A 164 7.36 -7.85 -3.34
N THR A 165 8.24 -6.93 -3.71
CA THR A 165 9.60 -7.22 -4.16
C THR A 165 10.57 -7.42 -2.99
N HIS A 166 11.70 -8.07 -3.25
CA HIS A 166 12.74 -8.25 -2.25
C HIS A 166 13.28 -6.92 -1.70
N ASP A 167 13.48 -5.90 -2.54
CA ASP A 167 14.00 -4.60 -2.10
C ASP A 167 13.05 -3.94 -1.10
N ILE A 168 11.73 -3.96 -1.36
CA ILE A 168 10.74 -3.39 -0.45
C ILE A 168 10.66 -4.21 0.83
N ALA A 169 10.57 -5.55 0.71
CA ALA A 169 10.52 -6.45 1.87
C ALA A 169 11.74 -6.31 2.80
N SER A 170 12.92 -5.97 2.26
CA SER A 170 14.15 -5.80 3.04
C SER A 170 14.12 -4.66 4.06
N ALA A 171 13.14 -3.74 3.97
CA ALA A 171 12.95 -2.71 5.00
C ALA A 171 12.46 -3.30 6.34
N PHE A 172 11.77 -4.45 6.32
CA PHE A 172 11.45 -5.18 7.54
C PHE A 172 12.65 -6.00 8.03
N HIS A 173 12.93 -5.87 9.32
CA HIS A 173 14.02 -6.57 10.00
C HIS A 173 13.44 -7.49 11.08
N ALA A 174 14.14 -8.58 11.40
CA ALA A 174 13.76 -9.44 12.51
C ALA A 174 13.91 -8.69 13.84
N GLY A 175 12.80 -8.41 14.54
CA GLY A 175 12.77 -7.68 15.82
C GLY A 175 11.67 -6.62 15.86
N PRO A 176 11.45 -5.93 17.00
CA PRO A 176 10.51 -4.82 17.06
C PRO A 176 10.91 -3.75 16.03
N THR A 177 9.97 -3.32 15.19
CA THR A 177 10.09 -2.34 14.09
C THR A 177 10.58 -0.94 14.50
N VAL A 178 11.07 -0.77 15.72
CA VAL A 178 11.70 0.45 16.22
C VAL A 178 13.19 0.36 15.92
N GLN A 179 13.62 0.85 14.77
CA GLN A 179 15.00 1.34 14.69
C GLN A 179 15.08 2.59 15.58
N PRO A 180 16.06 2.69 16.50
CA PRO A 180 16.33 3.94 17.19
C PRO A 180 16.62 5.00 16.13
N THR A 181 15.85 6.08 16.14
CA THR A 181 16.15 7.28 15.35
C THR A 181 17.56 7.76 15.73
N GLY A 182 18.57 7.47 14.90
CA GLY A 182 19.94 7.95 15.16
C GLY A 182 21.11 7.17 14.53
N VAL A 183 20.92 5.97 13.97
CA VAL A 183 22.06 5.24 13.35
C VAL A 183 21.90 5.21 11.84
N ILE A 184 22.47 6.23 11.17
CA ILE A 184 22.84 6.13 9.76
C ILE A 184 23.86 4.98 9.68
N ARG A 185 23.51 3.87 9.06
CA ARG A 185 24.50 2.83 8.74
C ARG A 185 25.52 3.46 7.78
N SER A 186 26.78 3.53 8.20
CA SER A 186 27.87 3.79 7.28
C SER A 186 27.91 2.70 6.20
N PRO A 187 28.25 3.04 4.94
CA PRO A 187 28.35 2.05 3.88
C PRO A 187 29.39 1.00 4.28
N ALA A 188 29.08 -0.27 4.01
CA ALA A 188 29.99 -1.38 4.29
C ALA A 188 31.36 -1.12 3.62
N PRO A 189 32.48 -1.35 4.31
CA PRO A 189 33.79 -1.14 3.73
C PRO A 189 33.99 -2.07 2.53
N SER A 190 34.42 -1.47 1.41
CA SER A 190 34.86 -2.19 0.20
C SER A 190 35.90 -3.26 0.58
N PRO A 191 35.81 -4.49 0.05
CA PRO A 191 36.82 -5.50 0.29
C PRO A 191 38.17 -5.02 -0.27
N VAL A 192 39.14 -4.88 0.63
CA VAL A 192 40.53 -4.56 0.28
C VAL A 192 41.07 -5.67 -0.61
N ARG A 193 41.40 -5.36 -1.86
CA ARG A 193 42.19 -6.24 -2.73
C ARG A 193 43.54 -6.49 -2.05
N ARG A 194 43.79 -7.72 -1.58
CA ARG A 194 45.15 -8.16 -1.28
C ARG A 194 45.88 -8.34 -2.59
N LEU A 195 46.87 -7.48 -2.84
CA LEU A 195 47.95 -7.73 -3.78
C LEU A 195 48.83 -8.84 -3.18
N ILE A 196 48.98 -9.92 -3.95
CA ILE A 196 50.15 -10.78 -3.95
C ILE A 196 50.76 -10.62 -5.33
#